data_AF-A0AAE3YBL8-F1
#
_entry.id   AF-A0AAE3YBL8-F1
#
_cell.length_a   1.000
_cell.length_b   1.000
_cell.length_c   1.000
_cell.angle_alpha   90.00
_cell.angle_beta   90.00
_cell.angle_gamma   90.00
#
_symmetry.space_group_name_H-M   'P 1'
#
loop_
_entity.id
_entity.type
_entity.pdbx_description
1 polymer ?
#
loop_
_entity_poly.entity_id
_entity_poly.type
_entity_poly.pdbx_seq_one_letter_code
_entity_poly.pdbx_strand_id
1 'polypeptide(L)'
;MQIYKKQIHFNALSVLMVVTAFLLFVFPNSFRPVKLVLLLLIFLVGLTKVQTIERAVIFSVVLSIIVTIIYLIVGIHQSLNPSEALSQVLIVYIFTPILWVVILNYCFEKFKVETIVKYLNIYMVLGAVSVFLAIWLFMNGKRKILELIIEDPNMTFTKKGIVEMKLFVYGSLIFFIPAFLQLEKVFKKKSIYFVIILTVVIAAIVSGRSALLLSVFVGLFFYVITNSSVKLVKYFIIGLLLTVVLIFILNNYGVNVFNVLEGFYVKIFEGGDKARSEQTIALIKGVNNNIFGAGHGVGVDYIRSKKFPWRYENVPVAIIYRVSIFGFLIYSIPFLYSVYKYVSIKIRNPYDHYMLAGIVSMLIATFTNPYLESFEFNIFYVLPFIYFVKRDKDFQ
;
A
#
# COMPACT_ATOMS: atom_id res chain seq x y z
N MET A 1 -0.38 45.47 5.47
CA MET A 1 -0.19 44.15 4.86
C MET A 1 -0.42 43.08 5.94
N GLN A 2 -1.69 42.73 6.18
CA GLN A 2 -2.08 41.76 7.22
C GLN A 2 -1.77 40.34 6.72
N ILE A 3 -0.84 39.68 7.41
CA ILE A 3 -0.58 38.25 7.27
C ILE A 3 -1.81 37.54 7.84
N TYR A 4 -2.70 37.08 6.97
CA TYR A 4 -3.74 36.11 7.35
C TYR A 4 -3.03 34.81 7.78
N LYS A 5 -2.69 34.71 9.07
CA LYS A 5 -2.53 33.42 9.75
C LYS A 5 -3.91 32.74 9.68
N LYS A 6 -4.13 31.91 8.66
CA LYS A 6 -5.25 30.99 8.64
C LYS A 6 -5.03 30.01 9.79
N GLN A 7 -5.56 30.35 10.98
CA GLN A 7 -5.61 29.45 12.12
C GLN A 7 -6.22 28.14 11.64
N ILE A 8 -5.55 27.03 11.93
CA ILE A 8 -6.10 25.71 11.70
C ILE A 8 -7.23 25.55 12.73
N HIS A 9 -8.45 25.95 12.38
CA HIS A 9 -9.62 25.52 13.11
C HIS A 9 -9.74 24.01 12.88
N PHE A 10 -9.37 23.21 13.89
CA PHE A 10 -9.69 21.80 13.93
C PHE A 10 -11.20 21.65 14.12
N ASN A 11 -11.94 21.77 13.02
CA ASN A 11 -13.33 21.32 12.97
C ASN A 11 -13.35 19.81 13.26
N ALA A 12 -14.38 19.32 13.96
CA ALA A 12 -14.60 17.91 14.28
C ALA A 12 -14.35 16.97 13.07
N LEU A 13 -14.72 17.39 11.86
CA LEU A 13 -14.46 16.63 10.63
C LEU A 13 -12.96 16.46 10.31
N SER A 14 -12.15 17.49 10.55
CA SER A 14 -10.70 17.41 10.35
C SER A 14 -10.05 16.47 11.38
N VAL A 15 -10.57 16.48 12.62
CA VAL A 15 -10.15 15.52 13.67
C VAL A 15 -10.53 14.10 13.26
N LEU A 16 -11.77 13.88 12.81
CA LEU A 16 -12.25 12.59 12.32
C LEU A 16 -11.36 12.04 11.21
N MET A 17 -11.00 12.86 10.22
CA MET A 17 -10.10 12.47 9.14
C MET A 17 -8.70 12.08 9.62
N VAL A 18 -8.12 12.87 10.53
CA VAL A 18 -6.78 12.60 11.10
C VAL A 18 -6.77 11.30 11.90
N VAL A 19 -7.76 11.10 12.76
CA VAL A 19 -7.88 9.87 13.57
C VAL A 19 -8.10 8.64 12.68
N THR A 20 -8.96 8.76 11.67
CA THR A 20 -9.23 7.67 10.73
C THR A 20 -7.97 7.32 9.95
N ALA A 21 -7.26 8.31 9.41
CA ALA A 21 -6.00 8.12 8.70
C ALA A 21 -4.92 7.50 9.60
N PHE A 22 -4.81 7.94 10.86
CA PHE A 22 -3.91 7.35 11.84
C PHE A 22 -4.18 5.85 12.03
N LEU A 23 -5.43 5.46 12.30
CA LEU A 23 -5.79 4.05 12.46
C LEU A 23 -5.53 3.24 11.18
N LEU A 24 -5.81 3.83 10.02
CA LEU A 24 -5.70 3.15 8.74
C LEU A 24 -4.24 2.93 8.31
N PHE A 25 -3.36 3.88 8.62
CA PHE A 25 -1.97 3.84 8.17
C PHE A 25 -1.00 3.31 9.22
N VAL A 26 -1.24 3.54 10.50
CA VAL A 26 -0.40 3.04 11.59
C VAL A 26 -0.81 1.63 12.02
N PHE A 27 -2.10 1.29 11.91
CA PHE A 27 -2.66 -0.01 12.30
C PHE A 27 -3.57 -0.61 11.21
N PRO A 28 -3.03 -0.87 10.00
CA PRO A 28 -3.83 -1.17 8.81
C PRO A 28 -4.69 -2.43 8.91
N ASN A 29 -4.34 -3.42 9.74
CA ASN A 29 -5.16 -4.62 9.92
C ASN A 29 -5.87 -4.70 11.30
N SER A 30 -5.66 -3.73 12.17
CA SER A 30 -6.30 -3.67 13.50
C SER A 30 -7.58 -2.84 13.46
N PHE A 31 -8.51 -3.06 14.40
CA PHE A 31 -9.72 -2.25 14.56
C PHE A 31 -10.58 -2.10 13.30
N ARG A 32 -10.67 -3.15 12.46
CA ARG A 32 -11.37 -3.10 11.16
C ARG A 32 -12.83 -2.60 11.25
N PRO A 33 -13.66 -3.06 12.22
CA PRO A 33 -15.03 -2.56 12.36
C PRO A 33 -15.09 -1.06 12.66
N VAL A 34 -14.22 -0.59 13.57
CA VAL A 34 -14.13 0.83 13.94
C VAL A 34 -13.72 1.67 12.74
N LYS A 35 -12.68 1.24 11.99
CA LYS A 35 -12.24 1.96 10.78
C LYS A 35 -13.34 2.04 9.73
N LEU A 36 -14.13 0.97 9.54
CA LEU A 36 -15.23 0.98 8.58
C LEU A 36 -16.28 2.02 8.96
N VAL A 37 -16.69 2.08 10.24
CA VAL A 37 -17.65 3.10 10.73
C VAL A 37 -17.11 4.51 10.51
N LEU A 38 -15.86 4.77 10.85
CA LEU A 38 -15.24 6.08 10.66
C LEU A 38 -15.15 6.47 9.18
N LEU A 39 -14.78 5.53 8.30
CA LEU A 39 -14.75 5.75 6.86
C LEU A 39 -16.14 6.03 6.29
N LEU A 40 -17.18 5.31 6.75
CA LEU A 40 -18.56 5.55 6.36
C LEU A 40 -19.03 6.96 6.74
N LEU A 41 -18.69 7.43 7.94
CA LEU A 41 -19.01 8.80 8.37
C LEU A 41 -18.33 9.85 7.47
N ILE A 42 -17.04 9.67 7.16
CA ILE A 42 -16.32 10.58 6.26
C ILE A 42 -16.90 10.51 4.85
N PHE A 43 -17.27 9.33 4.38
CA PHE A 43 -17.90 9.11 3.08
C PHE A 43 -19.25 9.84 2.97
N LEU A 44 -20.13 9.70 3.96
CA LEU A 44 -21.43 10.40 3.98
C LEU A 44 -21.26 11.92 3.97
N VAL A 45 -20.27 12.44 4.71
CA VAL A 45 -19.93 13.86 4.65
C VAL A 45 -19.38 14.24 3.28
N GLY A 46 -18.53 13.40 2.68
CA GLY A 46 -17.98 13.60 1.34
C GLY A 46 -19.09 13.68 0.27
N LEU A 47 -20.10 12.81 0.33
CA LEU A 47 -21.22 12.82 -0.61
C LEU A 47 -21.97 14.17 -0.66
N THR A 48 -22.01 14.89 0.47
CA THR A 48 -22.70 16.19 0.56
C THR A 48 -21.80 17.39 0.25
N LYS A 49 -20.47 17.21 0.23
CA LYS A 49 -19.51 18.31 0.16
C LYS A 49 -18.56 18.28 -1.02
N VAL A 50 -18.39 17.14 -1.69
CA VAL A 50 -17.60 17.05 -2.92
C VAL A 50 -18.26 17.91 -3.98
N GLN A 51 -17.51 18.85 -4.54
CA GLN A 51 -18.03 19.77 -5.55
C GLN A 51 -18.01 19.13 -6.93
N THR A 52 -16.90 18.50 -7.29
CA THR A 52 -16.73 17.93 -8.64
C THR A 52 -15.92 16.64 -8.62
N ILE A 53 -16.40 15.65 -9.36
CA ILE A 53 -15.66 14.42 -9.67
C ILE A 53 -15.38 14.44 -11.18
N GLU A 54 -14.11 14.36 -11.55
CA GLU A 54 -13.73 14.41 -12.96
C GLU A 54 -14.28 13.22 -13.76
N ARG A 55 -14.59 13.48 -15.03
CA ARG A 55 -15.14 12.47 -15.95
C ARG A 55 -14.27 11.21 -16.06
N ALA A 56 -12.95 11.37 -16.05
CA ALA A 56 -12.01 10.25 -16.10
C ALA A 56 -12.18 9.29 -14.90
N VAL A 57 -12.47 9.84 -13.71
CA VAL A 57 -12.70 9.05 -12.50
C VAL A 57 -14.03 8.32 -12.58
N ILE A 58 -15.10 9.03 -12.96
CA ILE A 58 -16.44 8.44 -13.15
C ILE A 58 -16.36 7.30 -14.16
N PHE A 59 -15.75 7.54 -15.32
CA PHE A 59 -15.59 6.55 -16.38
C PHE A 59 -14.85 5.30 -15.89
N SER A 60 -13.71 5.49 -15.20
CA SER A 60 -12.95 4.36 -14.65
C SER A 60 -13.74 3.54 -13.63
N VAL A 61 -14.51 4.20 -12.75
CA VAL A 61 -15.34 3.52 -11.73
C VAL A 61 -16.49 2.78 -12.41
N VAL A 62 -17.22 3.41 -13.31
CA VAL A 62 -18.36 2.81 -14.03
C VAL A 62 -17.92 1.58 -14.82
N LEU A 63 -16.83 1.68 -15.59
CA LEU A 63 -16.29 0.52 -16.30
C LEU A 63 -15.89 -0.61 -15.36
N SER A 64 -15.23 -0.29 -14.24
CA SER A 64 -14.86 -1.29 -13.24
C SER A 64 -16.09 -1.97 -12.63
N ILE A 65 -17.17 -1.22 -12.36
CA ILE A 65 -18.44 -1.77 -11.86
C ILE A 65 -19.07 -2.69 -12.90
N ILE A 66 -19.15 -2.27 -14.17
CA ILE A 66 -19.72 -3.07 -15.26
C ILE A 66 -18.97 -4.41 -15.38
N VAL A 67 -17.64 -4.37 -15.46
CA VAL A 67 -16.81 -5.59 -15.49
C VAL A 67 -17.05 -6.45 -14.26
N THR A 68 -17.09 -5.85 -13.08
CA THR A 68 -17.31 -6.58 -11.83
C THR A 68 -18.67 -7.29 -11.84
N ILE A 69 -19.74 -6.63 -12.26
CA ILE A 69 -21.09 -7.20 -12.30
C ILE A 69 -21.15 -8.34 -13.32
N ILE A 70 -20.62 -8.13 -14.53
CA ILE A 70 -20.59 -9.18 -15.58
C ILE A 70 -19.89 -10.43 -15.04
N TYR A 71 -18.68 -10.28 -14.49
CA TYR A 71 -17.91 -11.43 -14.02
C TYR A 71 -18.40 -12.01 -12.70
N LEU A 72 -19.13 -11.24 -11.89
CA LEU A 72 -19.86 -11.76 -10.74
C LEU A 72 -20.99 -12.69 -11.18
N ILE A 73 -21.78 -12.31 -12.20
CA ILE A 73 -22.84 -13.16 -12.76
C ILE A 73 -22.24 -14.45 -13.33
N VAL A 74 -21.12 -14.35 -14.06
CA VAL A 74 -20.42 -15.53 -14.59
C VAL A 74 -19.96 -16.48 -13.47
N GLY A 75 -19.36 -15.93 -12.41
CA GLY A 75 -18.69 -16.74 -11.38
C GLY A 75 -19.59 -17.25 -10.26
N ILE A 76 -20.70 -16.58 -9.96
CA ILE A 76 -21.49 -16.89 -8.76
C ILE A 76 -22.09 -18.31 -8.79
N HIS A 77 -22.43 -18.81 -9.98
CA HIS A 77 -22.96 -20.16 -10.18
C HIS A 77 -21.92 -21.27 -9.99
N GLN A 78 -20.63 -20.93 -10.09
CA GLN A 78 -19.51 -21.85 -9.96
C GLN A 78 -18.79 -21.71 -8.62
N SER A 79 -19.19 -20.74 -7.80
CA SER A 79 -18.58 -20.48 -6.50
C SER A 79 -18.98 -21.54 -5.47
N LEU A 80 -18.00 -22.05 -4.73
CA LEU A 80 -18.23 -22.96 -3.61
C LEU A 80 -19.05 -22.31 -2.48
N ASN A 81 -18.89 -21.00 -2.27
CA ASN A 81 -19.62 -20.22 -1.26
C ASN A 81 -20.18 -18.92 -1.90
N PRO A 82 -21.29 -19.00 -2.64
CA PRO A 82 -21.80 -17.87 -3.44
C PRO A 82 -22.12 -16.61 -2.63
N SER A 83 -22.69 -16.75 -1.42
CA SER A 83 -23.09 -15.63 -0.56
C SER A 83 -21.89 -14.84 -0.02
N GLU A 84 -20.87 -15.55 0.49
CA GLU A 84 -19.63 -14.92 0.95
C GLU A 84 -18.88 -14.27 -0.21
N ALA A 85 -18.78 -14.96 -1.36
CA ALA A 85 -18.16 -14.42 -2.57
C ALA A 85 -18.85 -13.13 -3.03
N LEU A 86 -20.19 -13.14 -3.12
CA LEU A 86 -20.99 -11.97 -3.48
C LEU A 86 -20.70 -10.79 -2.56
N SER A 87 -20.80 -11.00 -1.24
CA SER A 87 -20.57 -9.93 -0.26
C SER A 87 -19.16 -9.35 -0.37
N GLN A 88 -18.14 -10.19 -0.52
CA GLN A 88 -16.76 -9.75 -0.62
C GLN A 88 -16.53 -8.96 -1.92
N VAL A 89 -17.06 -9.44 -3.05
CA VAL A 89 -16.88 -8.79 -4.34
C VAL A 89 -17.54 -7.41 -4.35
N LEU A 90 -18.78 -7.30 -3.86
CA LEU A 90 -19.48 -6.03 -3.75
C LEU A 90 -18.72 -5.04 -2.86
N ILE A 91 -18.21 -5.51 -1.70
CA ILE A 91 -17.47 -4.64 -0.78
C ILE A 91 -16.15 -4.18 -1.39
N VAL A 92 -15.36 -5.10 -1.95
CA VAL A 92 -13.98 -4.84 -2.36
C VAL A 92 -13.88 -4.17 -3.74
N TYR A 93 -14.69 -4.59 -4.71
CA TYR A 93 -14.55 -4.15 -6.11
C TYR A 93 -15.57 -3.07 -6.50
N ILE A 94 -16.63 -2.84 -5.73
CA ILE A 94 -17.64 -1.81 -6.01
C ILE A 94 -17.64 -0.74 -4.92
N PHE A 95 -18.01 -1.12 -3.69
CA PHE A 95 -18.24 -0.16 -2.62
C PHE A 95 -16.96 0.57 -2.21
N THR A 96 -15.86 -0.16 -2.00
CA THR A 96 -14.58 0.39 -1.55
C THR A 96 -13.99 1.40 -2.55
N PRO A 97 -13.92 1.13 -3.87
CA PRO A 97 -13.46 2.12 -4.84
C PRO A 97 -14.31 3.40 -4.83
N ILE A 98 -15.64 3.28 -4.78
CA ILE A 98 -16.55 4.44 -4.70
C ILE A 98 -16.27 5.24 -3.42
N LEU A 99 -16.16 4.54 -2.29
CA LEU A 99 -15.87 5.13 -0.99
C LEU A 99 -14.57 5.95 -1.04
N TRP A 100 -13.49 5.37 -1.57
CA TRP A 100 -12.21 6.06 -1.67
C TRP A 100 -12.22 7.22 -2.65
N VAL A 101 -12.91 7.08 -3.79
CA VAL A 101 -13.06 8.18 -4.77
C VAL A 101 -13.71 9.40 -4.11
N VAL A 102 -14.81 9.21 -3.38
CA VAL A 102 -15.50 10.32 -2.70
C VAL A 102 -14.64 10.94 -1.61
N ILE A 103 -14.06 10.11 -0.73
CA ILE A 103 -13.21 10.58 0.38
C ILE A 103 -12.00 11.35 -0.14
N LEU A 104 -11.30 10.83 -1.15
CA LEU A 104 -10.08 11.43 -1.67
C LEU A 104 -10.38 12.71 -2.46
N ASN A 105 -11.45 12.75 -3.27
CA ASN A 105 -11.86 14.01 -3.91
C ASN A 105 -12.12 15.10 -2.88
N TYR A 106 -12.86 14.78 -1.81
CA TYR A 106 -13.11 15.72 -0.72
C TYR A 106 -11.81 16.18 -0.03
N CYS A 107 -10.88 15.25 0.21
CA CYS A 107 -9.57 15.57 0.80
C CYS A 107 -8.76 16.54 -0.07
N PHE A 108 -8.69 16.31 -1.39
CA PHE A 108 -7.94 17.18 -2.30
C PHE A 108 -8.61 18.54 -2.53
N GLU A 109 -9.94 18.63 -2.48
CA GLU A 109 -10.65 19.92 -2.53
C GLU A 109 -10.41 20.76 -1.26
N LYS A 110 -10.24 20.10 -0.10
CA LYS A 110 -10.10 20.78 1.20
C LYS A 110 -8.65 21.09 1.57
N PHE A 111 -7.71 20.23 1.21
CA PHE A 111 -6.33 20.29 1.67
C PHE A 111 -5.36 20.34 0.50
N LYS A 112 -4.34 21.19 0.62
CA LYS A 112 -3.24 21.20 -0.33
C LYS A 112 -2.47 19.89 -0.29
N VAL A 113 -1.92 19.49 -1.43
CA VAL A 113 -1.13 18.26 -1.60
C VAL A 113 0.00 18.18 -0.58
N GLU A 114 0.70 19.29 -0.30
CA GLU A 114 1.81 19.32 0.66
C GLU A 114 1.35 18.94 2.07
N THR A 115 0.13 19.35 2.44
CA THR A 115 -0.46 19.03 3.74
C THR A 115 -0.79 17.54 3.81
N ILE A 116 -1.41 17.00 2.76
CA ILE A 116 -1.73 15.56 2.67
C ILE A 116 -0.46 14.74 2.79
N VAL A 117 0.56 15.01 1.95
CA VAL A 117 1.84 14.29 1.95
C VAL A 117 2.55 14.44 3.29
N LYS A 118 2.54 15.62 3.92
CA LYS A 118 3.10 15.82 5.26
C LYS A 118 2.47 14.87 6.29
N TYR A 119 1.14 14.78 6.35
CA TYR A 119 0.46 13.88 7.30
C TYR A 119 0.70 12.41 6.97
N LEU A 120 0.68 12.02 5.69
CA LEU A 120 1.02 10.65 5.27
C LEU A 120 2.42 10.24 5.76
N ASN A 121 3.40 11.14 5.66
CA ASN A 121 4.76 10.88 6.16
C ASN A 121 4.84 10.84 7.68
N ILE A 122 4.03 11.64 8.39
CA ILE A 122 3.91 11.50 9.86
C ILE A 122 3.39 10.12 10.21
N TYR A 123 2.34 9.64 9.53
CA TYR A 123 1.81 8.29 9.76
C TYR A 123 2.79 7.19 9.35
N MET A 124 3.60 7.38 8.31
CA MET A 124 4.68 6.46 7.96
C MET A 124 5.68 6.34 9.12
N VAL A 125 6.14 7.47 9.69
CA VAL A 125 7.06 7.45 10.83
C VAL A 125 6.41 6.77 12.04
N LEU A 126 5.15 7.10 12.34
CA LEU A 126 4.41 6.45 13.44
C LEU A 126 4.21 4.95 13.19
N GLY A 127 4.00 4.53 11.95
CA GLY A 127 3.93 3.13 11.54
C GLY A 127 5.27 2.41 11.68
N ALA A 128 6.39 3.07 11.36
CA ALA A 128 7.72 2.53 11.63
C ALA A 128 7.97 2.40 13.14
N VAL A 129 7.61 3.41 13.93
CA VAL A 129 7.70 3.39 15.40
C VAL A 129 6.82 2.30 16.00
N SER A 130 5.61 2.05 15.45
CA SER A 130 4.73 1.00 15.95
C SER A 130 5.32 -0.40 15.76
N VAL A 131 6.12 -0.63 14.71
CA VAL A 131 6.88 -1.88 14.53
C VAL A 131 7.88 -2.06 15.67
N PHE A 132 8.68 -1.04 15.99
CA PHE A 132 9.62 -1.10 17.12
C PHE A 132 8.92 -1.32 18.45
N LEU A 133 7.81 -0.60 18.68
CA LEU A 133 7.02 -0.74 19.90
C LEU A 133 6.47 -2.17 20.03
N ALA A 134 5.98 -2.76 18.93
CA ALA A 134 5.47 -4.12 18.93
C ALA A 134 6.54 -5.15 19.29
N ILE A 135 7.74 -5.01 18.73
CA ILE A 135 8.89 -5.87 19.05
C ILE A 135 9.28 -5.70 20.52
N TRP A 136 9.38 -4.46 20.99
CA TRP A 136 9.74 -4.17 22.38
C TRP A 136 8.71 -4.75 23.36
N LEU A 137 7.41 -4.58 23.10
CA LEU A 137 6.35 -5.17 23.92
C LEU A 137 6.43 -6.69 23.96
N PHE A 138 6.72 -7.32 22.82
CA PHE A 138 6.88 -8.77 22.74
C PHE A 138 8.08 -9.25 23.56
N MET A 139 9.25 -8.64 23.39
CA MET A 139 10.49 -8.99 24.10
C MET A 139 10.38 -8.80 25.62
N ASN A 140 9.56 -7.85 26.08
CA ASN A 140 9.32 -7.59 27.51
C ASN A 140 8.14 -8.40 28.08
N GLY A 141 7.66 -9.42 27.38
CA GLY A 141 6.57 -10.30 27.85
C GLY A 141 5.21 -9.62 27.95
N LYS A 142 5.03 -8.44 27.35
CA LYS A 142 3.76 -7.67 27.36
C LYS A 142 2.81 -8.12 26.23
N ARG A 143 2.74 -9.43 25.98
CA ARG A 143 1.95 -10.04 24.89
C ARG A 143 0.48 -9.62 24.93
N LYS A 144 -0.14 -9.53 26.12
CA LYS A 144 -1.55 -9.11 26.28
C LYS A 144 -1.86 -7.73 25.71
N ILE A 145 -0.91 -6.78 25.79
CA ILE A 145 -1.08 -5.44 25.21
C ILE A 145 -1.01 -5.52 23.69
N LEU A 146 -0.10 -6.36 23.18
CA LEU A 146 0.07 -6.57 21.75
C LEU A 146 -1.15 -7.25 21.12
N GLU A 147 -1.79 -8.17 21.84
CA GLU A 147 -3.03 -8.86 21.44
C GLU A 147 -4.23 -7.92 21.28
N LEU A 148 -4.21 -6.73 21.90
CA LEU A 148 -5.24 -5.69 21.67
C LEU A 148 -5.15 -5.07 20.27
N ILE A 149 -3.97 -5.15 19.65
CA ILE A 149 -3.67 -4.50 18.37
C ILE A 149 -3.48 -5.56 17.27
N ILE A 150 -2.92 -6.71 17.60
CA ILE A 150 -2.49 -7.73 16.65
C ILE A 150 -3.14 -9.05 17.01
N GLU A 151 -3.82 -9.65 16.03
CA GLU A 151 -4.37 -10.99 16.18
C GLU A 151 -3.21 -12.01 16.17
N ASP A 152 -3.09 -12.77 17.26
CA ASP A 152 -2.04 -13.78 17.51
C ASP A 152 -0.59 -13.30 17.22
N PRO A 153 -0.05 -12.39 18.05
CA PRO A 153 1.30 -11.90 17.84
C PRO A 153 2.30 -13.03 18.10
N ASN A 154 3.06 -13.37 17.05
CA ASN A 154 4.12 -14.36 17.13
C ASN A 154 5.43 -13.81 16.55
N MET A 155 6.52 -14.07 17.24
CA MET A 155 7.87 -13.64 16.89
C MET A 155 8.82 -14.83 17.07
N THR A 156 9.55 -15.14 16.02
CA THR A 156 10.57 -16.17 16.03
C THR A 156 11.92 -15.52 15.79
N PHE A 157 12.85 -15.69 16.72
CA PHE A 157 14.26 -15.44 16.46
C PHE A 157 14.87 -16.72 15.91
N THR A 158 15.36 -16.68 14.68
CA THR A 158 16.14 -17.81 14.16
C THR A 158 17.53 -17.79 14.79
N LYS A 159 18.16 -18.97 14.92
CA LYS A 159 19.56 -19.10 15.37
C LYS A 159 20.55 -18.30 14.51
N LYS A 160 20.14 -17.85 13.31
CA LYS A 160 20.91 -17.01 12.39
C LYS A 160 20.76 -15.50 12.67
N GLY A 161 20.08 -15.09 13.73
CA GLY A 161 19.86 -13.66 14.04
C GLY A 161 18.86 -12.99 13.11
N ILE A 162 17.94 -13.75 12.52
CA ILE A 162 16.80 -13.22 11.72
C ILE A 162 15.59 -13.14 12.64
N VAL A 163 14.98 -11.95 12.69
CA VAL A 163 13.69 -11.72 13.33
C VAL A 163 12.58 -11.99 12.32
N GLU A 164 11.75 -12.98 12.60
CA GLU A 164 10.51 -13.20 11.86
C GLU A 164 9.32 -12.86 12.77
N MET A 165 8.71 -11.70 12.54
CA MET A 165 7.52 -11.29 13.29
C MET A 165 6.31 -11.20 12.34
N LYS A 166 5.26 -11.96 12.64
CA LYS A 166 3.98 -11.85 11.91
C LYS A 166 3.19 -10.63 12.41
N LEU A 167 3.71 -9.42 12.20
CA LEU A 167 2.96 -8.20 12.53
C LEU A 167 2.03 -7.81 11.38
N PHE A 168 0.71 -7.82 11.54
CA PHE A 168 -0.16 -7.32 10.48
C PHE A 168 -0.14 -5.77 10.31
N VAL A 169 0.93 -5.07 10.71
CA VAL A 169 0.93 -3.63 10.97
C VAL A 169 1.64 -2.79 9.88
N TYR A 170 2.38 -3.40 8.95
CA TYR A 170 3.27 -2.65 8.01
C TYR A 170 2.77 -2.49 6.58
N GLY A 171 1.57 -2.95 6.21
CA GLY A 171 1.15 -2.95 4.80
C GLY A 171 1.15 -1.56 4.14
N SER A 172 0.91 -0.50 4.91
CA SER A 172 0.93 0.90 4.44
C SER A 172 2.35 1.40 4.12
N LEU A 173 3.37 0.88 4.82
CA LEU A 173 4.76 1.27 4.61
C LEU A 173 5.25 0.89 3.20
N ILE A 174 4.72 -0.19 2.61
CA ILE A 174 5.07 -0.61 1.24
C ILE A 174 4.84 0.51 0.22
N PHE A 175 3.80 1.33 0.41
CA PHE A 175 3.56 2.53 -0.38
C PHE A 175 4.44 3.70 0.09
N PHE A 176 4.49 3.97 1.39
CA PHE A 176 5.11 5.18 1.91
C PHE A 176 6.64 5.22 1.82
N ILE A 177 7.33 4.09 2.02
CA ILE A 177 8.80 4.04 1.95
C ILE A 177 9.34 4.55 0.61
N PRO A 178 8.95 3.96 -0.55
CA PRO A 178 9.45 4.39 -1.84
C PRO A 178 8.99 5.81 -2.20
N ALA A 179 7.78 6.18 -1.77
CA ALA A 179 7.26 7.52 -1.94
C ALA A 179 8.08 8.58 -1.18
N PHE A 180 8.39 8.32 0.10
CA PHE A 180 9.18 9.22 0.95
C PHE A 180 10.57 9.48 0.40
N LEU A 181 11.22 8.46 -0.18
CA LEU A 181 12.53 8.59 -0.82
C LEU A 181 12.55 9.64 -1.96
N GLN A 182 11.39 9.99 -2.53
CA GLN A 182 11.31 11.02 -3.57
C GLN A 182 11.28 12.45 -3.02
N LEU A 183 11.16 12.63 -1.70
CA LEU A 183 10.92 13.93 -1.08
C LEU A 183 12.19 14.66 -0.66
N GLU A 184 13.38 14.17 -0.98
CA GLU A 184 14.63 14.79 -0.53
C GLU A 184 14.64 16.32 -0.74
N LYS A 185 14.23 16.80 -1.92
CA LYS A 185 14.21 18.23 -2.29
C LYS A 185 13.23 19.06 -1.45
N VAL A 186 12.22 18.44 -0.84
CA VAL A 186 11.23 19.10 0.02
C VAL A 186 11.79 19.37 1.42
N PHE A 187 12.72 18.55 1.90
CA PHE A 187 13.30 18.69 3.23
C PHE A 187 14.36 19.80 3.29
N LYS A 188 14.09 20.85 4.10
CA LYS A 188 15.06 21.92 4.40
C LYS A 188 16.29 21.38 5.14
N LYS A 189 16.09 20.56 6.18
CA LYS A 189 17.16 19.92 6.95
C LYS A 189 17.37 18.49 6.45
N LYS A 190 18.45 18.26 5.70
CA LYS A 190 18.78 16.94 5.12
C LYS A 190 19.06 15.87 6.17
N SER A 191 19.56 16.25 7.36
CA SER A 191 19.76 15.32 8.47
C SER A 191 18.45 14.63 8.89
N ILE A 192 17.35 15.38 9.01
CA ILE A 192 16.02 14.82 9.36
C ILE A 192 15.58 13.80 8.32
N TYR A 193 15.77 14.11 7.03
CA TYR A 193 15.44 13.20 5.94
C TYR A 193 16.19 11.86 6.06
N PHE A 194 17.51 11.89 6.28
CA PHE A 194 18.31 10.67 6.43
C PHE A 194 18.02 9.90 7.71
N VAL A 195 17.70 10.58 8.82
CA VAL A 195 17.26 9.91 10.07
C VAL A 195 15.94 9.17 9.86
N ILE A 196 14.99 9.77 9.11
CA ILE A 196 13.72 9.09 8.79
C ILE A 196 13.98 7.88 7.88
N ILE A 197 14.83 8.01 6.85
CA ILE A 197 15.23 6.86 6.01
C ILE A 197 15.80 5.75 6.89
N LEU A 198 16.75 6.07 7.76
CA LEU A 198 17.38 5.09 8.65
C LEU A 198 16.33 4.38 9.52
N THR A 199 15.42 5.14 10.14
CA THR A 199 14.34 4.60 10.98
C THR A 199 13.46 3.60 10.20
N VAL A 200 13.09 3.99 8.99
CA VAL A 200 12.23 3.21 8.10
C VAL A 200 12.93 1.95 7.58
N VAL A 201 14.20 2.04 7.20
CA VAL A 201 14.98 0.88 6.72
C VAL A 201 15.24 -0.11 7.85
N ILE A 202 15.52 0.36 9.07
CA ILE A 202 15.61 -0.51 10.25
C ILE A 202 14.26 -1.19 10.48
N ALA A 203 13.14 -0.47 10.44
CA ALA A 203 11.81 -1.07 10.58
C ALA A 203 11.56 -2.15 9.50
N ALA A 204 12.00 -1.90 8.26
CA ALA A 204 11.91 -2.88 7.17
C ALA A 204 12.69 -4.17 7.46
N ILE A 205 13.94 -4.05 7.91
CA ILE A 205 14.80 -5.19 8.25
C ILE A 205 14.25 -5.98 9.43
N VAL A 206 13.92 -5.30 10.53
CA VAL A 206 13.50 -5.98 11.76
C VAL A 206 12.09 -6.57 11.62
N SER A 207 11.26 -6.06 10.70
CA SER A 207 9.95 -6.67 10.42
C SER A 207 10.03 -8.10 9.86
N GLY A 208 11.18 -8.49 9.28
CA GLY A 208 11.34 -9.78 8.61
C GLY A 208 10.54 -9.94 7.30
N ARG A 209 10.00 -8.85 6.74
CA ARG A 209 9.15 -8.90 5.53
C ARG A 209 9.88 -8.50 4.26
N SER A 210 10.05 -9.48 3.38
CA SER A 210 10.66 -9.30 2.05
C SER A 210 9.97 -8.23 1.21
N ALA A 211 8.63 -8.15 1.22
CA ALA A 211 7.91 -7.11 0.45
C ALA A 211 8.25 -5.69 0.93
N LEU A 212 8.50 -5.51 2.23
CA LEU A 212 8.87 -4.22 2.79
C LEU A 212 10.32 -3.85 2.44
N LEU A 213 11.25 -4.82 2.51
CA LEU A 213 12.61 -4.65 2.01
C LEU A 213 12.64 -4.31 0.52
N LEU A 214 11.85 -5.01 -0.29
CA LEU A 214 11.72 -4.75 -1.73
C LEU A 214 11.27 -3.30 -2.00
N SER A 215 10.35 -2.75 -1.19
CA SER A 215 9.88 -1.37 -1.33
C SER A 215 11.01 -0.33 -1.16
N VAL A 216 12.03 -0.61 -0.34
CA VAL A 216 13.22 0.24 -0.22
C VAL A 216 14.00 0.26 -1.53
N PHE A 217 14.25 -0.92 -2.12
CA PHE A 217 14.96 -1.03 -3.39
C PHE A 217 14.20 -0.39 -4.55
N VAL A 218 12.88 -0.58 -4.63
CA VAL A 218 12.02 0.08 -5.61
C VAL A 218 12.12 1.60 -5.47
N GLY A 219 12.08 2.12 -4.25
CA GLY A 219 12.20 3.55 -3.99
C GLY A 219 13.55 4.15 -4.41
N LEU A 220 14.65 3.44 -4.13
CA LEU A 220 15.99 3.83 -4.56
C LEU A 220 16.12 3.83 -6.09
N PHE A 221 15.62 2.78 -6.75
CA PHE A 221 15.58 2.68 -8.20
C PHE A 221 14.81 3.85 -8.83
N PHE A 222 13.60 4.15 -8.32
CA PHE A 222 12.82 5.30 -8.77
C PHE A 222 13.53 6.63 -8.49
N TYR A 223 14.19 6.76 -7.35
CA TYR A 223 14.91 7.99 -7.00
C TYR A 223 16.02 8.28 -8.02
N VAL A 224 16.79 7.27 -8.44
CA VAL A 224 17.85 7.40 -9.45
C VAL A 224 17.29 7.77 -10.82
N ILE A 225 16.21 7.11 -11.26
CA ILE A 225 15.61 7.36 -12.58
C ILE A 225 14.96 8.75 -12.65
N THR A 226 14.30 9.16 -11.56
CA THR A 226 13.54 10.43 -11.55
C THR A 226 14.42 11.65 -11.32
N ASN A 227 15.62 11.47 -10.74
CA ASN A 227 16.56 12.55 -10.47
C ASN A 227 17.86 12.35 -11.26
N SER A 228 17.88 12.80 -12.52
CA SER A 228 19.05 12.73 -13.42
C SER A 228 20.29 13.48 -12.91
N SER A 229 20.13 14.41 -11.94
CA SER A 229 21.22 15.17 -11.34
C SER A 229 21.83 14.53 -10.09
N VAL A 230 21.46 13.28 -9.78
CA VAL A 230 21.99 12.53 -8.64
C VAL A 230 23.49 12.29 -8.82
N LYS A 231 24.28 12.89 -7.94
CA LYS A 231 25.72 12.61 -7.83
C LYS A 231 25.89 11.23 -7.20
N LEU A 232 25.85 10.16 -8.01
CA LEU A 232 25.86 8.77 -7.56
C LEU A 232 26.93 8.50 -6.49
N VAL A 233 28.15 9.03 -6.67
CA VAL A 233 29.24 8.89 -5.70
C VAL A 233 28.88 9.45 -4.32
N LYS A 234 28.26 10.63 -4.25
CA LYS A 234 27.84 11.25 -2.98
C LYS A 234 26.81 10.36 -2.26
N TYR A 235 25.82 9.87 -2.99
CA TYR A 235 24.76 9.03 -2.39
C TYR A 235 25.25 7.63 -2.07
N PHE A 236 26.25 7.12 -2.80
CA PHE A 236 26.95 5.89 -2.46
C PHE A 236 27.67 6.02 -1.11
N ILE A 237 28.43 7.11 -0.91
CA ILE A 237 29.11 7.37 0.37
C ILE A 237 28.09 7.52 1.52
N ILE A 238 27.02 8.29 1.32
CA ILE A 238 25.96 8.44 2.33
C ILE A 238 25.30 7.08 2.61
N GLY A 239 25.00 6.29 1.59
CA GLY A 239 24.43 4.95 1.71
C GLY A 239 25.34 3.99 2.48
N LEU A 240 26.65 4.06 2.25
CA LEU A 240 27.65 3.27 2.98
C LEU A 240 27.69 3.68 4.45
N LEU A 241 27.72 4.98 4.76
CA LEU A 241 27.65 5.48 6.14
C LEU A 241 26.36 5.04 6.85
N LEU A 242 25.21 5.17 6.19
CA LEU A 242 23.93 4.70 6.73
C LEU A 242 23.93 3.19 6.97
N THR A 243 24.53 2.42 6.07
CA THR A 243 24.68 0.96 6.22
C THR A 243 25.55 0.61 7.42
N VAL A 244 26.67 1.30 7.63
CA VAL A 244 27.54 1.08 8.81
C VAL A 244 26.79 1.39 10.10
N VAL A 245 26.10 2.53 10.17
CA VAL A 245 25.28 2.91 11.34
C VAL A 245 24.18 1.88 11.58
N LEU A 246 23.53 1.42 10.52
CA LEU A 246 22.48 0.41 10.58
C LEU A 246 23.00 -0.94 11.10
N ILE A 247 24.13 -1.42 10.59
CA ILE A 247 24.78 -2.65 11.06
C ILE A 247 25.17 -2.51 12.53
N PHE A 248 25.75 -1.37 12.92
CA PHE A 248 26.09 -1.11 14.32
C PHE A 248 24.87 -1.16 15.23
N ILE A 249 23.76 -0.49 14.86
CA ILE A 249 22.52 -0.53 15.65
C ILE A 249 22.00 -1.96 15.74
N LEU A 250 21.85 -2.66 14.62
CA LEU A 250 21.20 -3.97 14.56
C LEU A 250 22.01 -5.09 15.24
N ASN A 251 23.34 -5.05 15.14
CA ASN A 251 24.20 -6.01 15.83
C ASN A 251 24.05 -5.92 17.36
N ASN A 252 23.81 -4.73 17.92
CA ASN A 252 23.54 -4.56 19.35
C ASN A 252 22.24 -5.27 19.81
N TYR A 253 21.32 -5.56 18.89
CA TYR A 253 20.09 -6.30 19.16
C TYR A 253 20.16 -7.76 18.69
N GLY A 254 21.35 -8.27 18.33
CA GLY A 254 21.54 -9.63 17.85
C GLY A 254 20.99 -9.89 16.43
N VAL A 255 20.70 -8.84 15.67
CA VAL A 255 20.19 -8.94 14.30
C VAL A 255 21.35 -8.90 13.31
N ASN A 256 21.55 -9.98 12.56
CA ASN A 256 22.60 -10.04 11.53
C ASN A 256 22.05 -9.59 10.17
N VAL A 257 22.48 -8.40 9.73
CA VAL A 257 22.01 -7.78 8.47
C VAL A 257 22.35 -8.64 7.24
N PHE A 258 23.53 -9.25 7.20
CA PHE A 258 23.95 -10.08 6.07
C PHE A 258 23.05 -11.31 5.93
N ASN A 259 22.72 -11.97 7.03
CA ASN A 259 21.83 -13.14 7.03
C ASN A 259 20.40 -12.76 6.61
N VAL A 260 19.92 -11.57 6.99
CA VAL A 260 18.61 -11.06 6.53
C VAL A 260 18.62 -10.82 5.02
N LEU A 261 19.69 -10.21 4.48
CA LEU A 261 19.83 -9.95 3.05
C LEU A 261 19.99 -11.25 2.23
N GLU A 262 20.75 -12.21 2.75
CA GLU A 262 20.88 -13.54 2.15
C GLU A 262 19.53 -14.26 2.10
N GLY A 263 18.78 -14.27 3.22
CA GLY A 263 17.44 -14.86 3.26
C GLY A 263 16.45 -14.15 2.32
N PHE A 264 16.57 -12.82 2.17
CA PHE A 264 15.81 -12.05 1.20
C PHE A 264 16.16 -12.42 -0.25
N TYR A 265 17.45 -12.54 -0.56
CA TYR A 265 17.94 -12.95 -1.88
C TYR A 265 17.39 -14.33 -2.27
N VAL A 266 17.51 -15.32 -1.37
CA VAL A 266 16.96 -16.67 -1.60
C VAL A 266 15.45 -16.62 -1.86
N LYS A 267 14.68 -15.89 -1.02
CA LYS A 267 13.22 -15.75 -1.21
C LYS A 267 12.84 -15.10 -2.55
N ILE A 268 13.65 -14.19 -3.08
CA ILE A 268 13.39 -13.60 -4.42
C ILE A 268 13.68 -14.61 -5.52
N PHE A 269 14.83 -15.28 -5.48
CA PHE A 269 15.25 -16.22 -6.52
C PHE A 269 14.37 -17.47 -6.58
N GLU A 270 13.88 -17.94 -5.44
CA GLU A 270 12.96 -19.09 -5.37
C GLU A 270 11.50 -18.75 -5.73
N GLY A 271 11.18 -17.47 -5.99
CA GLY A 271 9.81 -17.04 -6.28
C GLY A 271 8.90 -16.96 -5.04
N GLY A 272 9.48 -16.99 -3.85
CA GLY A 272 8.79 -17.04 -2.56
C GLY A 272 8.58 -18.46 -2.05
N ASP A 273 7.60 -18.63 -1.17
CA ASP A 273 7.33 -19.93 -0.56
C ASP A 273 6.73 -20.91 -1.59
N LYS A 274 7.07 -22.21 -1.52
CA LYS A 274 6.57 -23.26 -2.45
C LYS A 274 5.06 -23.20 -2.70
N ALA A 275 4.29 -22.96 -1.64
CA ALA A 275 2.84 -22.81 -1.68
C ALA A 275 2.36 -21.68 -2.61
N ARG A 276 3.11 -20.56 -2.70
CA ARG A 276 2.78 -19.45 -3.61
C ARG A 276 3.07 -19.84 -5.06
N SER A 277 4.19 -20.51 -5.30
CA SER A 277 4.56 -20.98 -6.64
C SER A 277 3.53 -21.97 -7.18
N GLU A 278 3.11 -22.95 -6.36
CA GLU A 278 2.04 -23.91 -6.70
C GLU A 278 0.69 -23.22 -6.96
N GLN A 279 0.30 -22.27 -6.09
CA GLN A 279 -0.92 -21.48 -6.29
C GLN A 279 -0.86 -20.69 -7.60
N THR A 280 0.28 -20.12 -7.94
CA THR A 280 0.47 -19.34 -9.18
C THR A 280 0.37 -20.24 -10.41
N ILE A 281 0.94 -21.46 -10.37
CA ILE A 281 0.80 -22.45 -11.45
C ILE A 281 -0.67 -22.86 -11.63
N ALA A 282 -1.40 -23.10 -10.54
CA ALA A 282 -2.83 -23.42 -10.59
C ALA A 282 -3.65 -22.26 -11.21
N LEU A 283 -3.34 -21.01 -10.85
CA LEU A 283 -3.95 -19.84 -11.46
C LEU A 283 -3.66 -19.73 -12.96
N ILE A 284 -2.42 -19.93 -13.39
CA ILE A 284 -2.05 -19.90 -14.82
C ILE A 284 -2.81 -20.99 -15.60
N LYS A 285 -2.89 -22.21 -15.04
CA LYS A 285 -3.70 -23.28 -15.63
C LYS A 285 -5.18 -22.88 -15.72
N GLY A 286 -5.70 -22.24 -14.67
CA GLY A 286 -7.06 -21.68 -14.64
C GLY A 286 -7.29 -20.64 -15.73
N VAL A 287 -6.34 -19.72 -15.95
CA VAL A 287 -6.37 -18.72 -17.03
C VAL A 287 -6.41 -19.40 -18.40
N ASN A 288 -5.56 -20.39 -18.64
CA ASN A 288 -5.50 -21.10 -19.91
C ASN A 288 -6.80 -21.86 -20.22
N ASN A 289 -7.46 -22.39 -19.18
CA ASN A 289 -8.75 -23.07 -19.33
C ASN A 289 -9.94 -22.10 -19.44
N ASN A 290 -9.78 -20.85 -19.01
CA ASN A 290 -10.84 -19.84 -18.95
C ASN A 290 -10.33 -18.51 -19.52
N ILE A 291 -9.94 -18.49 -20.80
CA ILE A 291 -9.35 -17.30 -21.43
C ILE A 291 -10.25 -16.06 -21.37
N PHE A 292 -11.57 -16.26 -21.32
CA PHE A 292 -12.58 -15.20 -21.19
C PHE A 292 -12.91 -14.84 -19.75
N GLY A 293 -12.21 -15.44 -18.77
CA GLY A 293 -12.41 -15.23 -17.33
C GLY A 293 -13.38 -16.24 -16.73
N ALA A 294 -13.02 -16.83 -15.59
CA ALA A 294 -13.84 -17.79 -14.86
C ALA A 294 -14.94 -17.14 -14.02
N GLY A 295 -14.87 -15.82 -13.81
CA GLY A 295 -15.78 -15.08 -12.96
C GLY A 295 -15.27 -14.86 -11.53
N HIS A 296 -15.89 -13.89 -10.85
CA HIS A 296 -15.59 -13.58 -9.46
C HIS A 296 -16.13 -14.65 -8.51
N GLY A 297 -15.39 -14.92 -7.43
CA GLY A 297 -15.80 -15.91 -6.43
C GLY A 297 -15.45 -17.36 -6.75
N VAL A 298 -14.79 -17.61 -7.89
CA VAL A 298 -14.41 -18.97 -8.32
C VAL A 298 -13.00 -19.34 -7.83
N GLY A 299 -12.89 -20.55 -7.29
CA GLY A 299 -11.65 -21.17 -6.81
C GLY A 299 -10.88 -21.90 -7.93
N VAL A 300 -9.56 -22.02 -7.82
CA VAL A 300 -8.75 -22.97 -8.60
C VAL A 300 -8.47 -24.22 -7.77
N ASP A 301 -7.91 -25.25 -8.42
CA ASP A 301 -7.51 -26.54 -7.83
C ASP A 301 -6.30 -26.43 -6.86
N TYR A 302 -6.25 -25.35 -6.07
CA TYR A 302 -5.31 -25.13 -4.97
C TYR A 302 -6.00 -24.30 -3.88
N ILE A 303 -6.51 -24.98 -2.84
CA ILE A 303 -7.28 -24.35 -1.76
C ILE A 303 -6.37 -24.07 -0.57
N ARG A 304 -6.01 -22.80 -0.37
CA ARG A 304 -5.24 -22.34 0.79
C ARG A 304 -6.10 -21.95 1.99
N SER A 305 -7.33 -21.53 1.72
CA SER A 305 -8.34 -21.22 2.75
C SER A 305 -9.65 -21.87 2.35
N LYS A 306 -10.13 -22.80 3.17
CA LYS A 306 -11.45 -23.42 2.96
C LYS A 306 -12.59 -22.39 3.04
N LYS A 307 -12.40 -21.33 3.84
CA LYS A 307 -13.37 -20.24 3.97
C LYS A 307 -13.39 -19.34 2.75
N PHE A 308 -12.21 -18.98 2.22
CA PHE A 308 -12.07 -18.07 1.08
C PHE A 308 -11.21 -18.70 -0.03
N PRO A 309 -11.73 -19.71 -0.75
CA PRO A 309 -10.95 -20.46 -1.74
C PRO A 309 -10.52 -19.61 -2.95
N TRP A 310 -11.24 -18.52 -3.24
CA TRP A 310 -10.93 -17.59 -4.32
C TRP A 310 -9.93 -16.48 -3.92
N ARG A 311 -9.40 -16.43 -2.70
CA ARG A 311 -8.42 -15.41 -2.29
C ARG A 311 -6.99 -15.91 -2.51
N TYR A 312 -6.26 -15.20 -3.35
CA TYR A 312 -4.93 -15.60 -3.79
C TYR A 312 -3.89 -14.54 -3.46
N GLU A 313 -2.63 -14.94 -3.25
CA GLU A 313 -1.56 -14.00 -2.97
C GLU A 313 -1.13 -13.22 -4.22
N ASN A 314 -1.14 -13.86 -5.38
CA ASN A 314 -0.79 -13.24 -6.66
C ASN A 314 -2.04 -12.60 -7.30
N VAL A 315 -2.35 -11.38 -6.86
CA VAL A 315 -3.58 -10.66 -7.27
C VAL A 315 -3.64 -10.38 -8.77
N PRO A 316 -2.56 -9.95 -9.46
CA PRO A 316 -2.62 -9.69 -10.89
C PRO A 316 -3.05 -10.92 -11.70
N VAL A 317 -2.46 -12.09 -11.43
CA VAL A 317 -2.82 -13.34 -12.12
C VAL A 317 -4.24 -13.78 -11.72
N ALA A 318 -4.61 -13.62 -10.46
CA ALA A 318 -5.97 -13.87 -9.99
C ALA A 318 -7.02 -13.00 -10.68
N ILE A 319 -6.73 -11.72 -10.91
CA ILE A 319 -7.62 -10.82 -11.65
C ILE A 319 -7.76 -11.31 -13.09
N ILE A 320 -6.66 -11.63 -13.78
CA ILE A 320 -6.71 -12.17 -15.15
C ILE A 320 -7.55 -13.45 -15.19
N TYR A 321 -7.38 -14.34 -14.22
CA TYR A 321 -8.19 -15.56 -14.11
C TYR A 321 -9.68 -15.26 -13.97
N ARG A 322 -10.06 -14.30 -13.11
CA ARG A 322 -11.47 -13.98 -12.83
C ARG A 322 -12.13 -13.21 -13.96
N VAL A 323 -11.46 -12.19 -14.50
CA VAL A 323 -12.07 -11.19 -15.40
C VAL A 323 -11.43 -11.12 -16.78
N SER A 324 -10.61 -12.09 -17.16
CA SER A 324 -9.77 -12.10 -18.37
C SER A 324 -8.75 -10.96 -18.43
N ILE A 325 -7.96 -10.95 -19.52
CA ILE A 325 -7.07 -9.84 -19.83
C ILE A 325 -7.84 -8.52 -20.06
N PHE A 326 -9.06 -8.57 -20.60
CA PHE A 326 -9.86 -7.37 -20.87
C PHE A 326 -10.32 -6.69 -19.57
N GLY A 327 -10.86 -7.46 -18.63
CA GLY A 327 -11.22 -6.95 -17.32
C GLY A 327 -10.00 -6.48 -16.53
N PHE A 328 -8.87 -7.18 -16.64
CA PHE A 328 -7.60 -6.76 -16.05
C PHE A 328 -7.15 -5.38 -16.56
N LEU A 329 -7.23 -5.14 -17.88
CA LEU A 329 -6.91 -3.84 -18.47
C LEU A 329 -7.84 -2.74 -17.97
N ILE A 330 -9.13 -3.03 -17.81
CA ILE A 330 -10.11 -2.09 -17.26
C ILE A 330 -9.79 -1.75 -15.79
N TYR A 331 -9.53 -2.75 -14.95
CA TYR A 331 -9.11 -2.52 -13.56
C TYR A 331 -7.76 -1.79 -13.48
N SER A 332 -6.93 -1.88 -14.50
CA SER A 332 -5.62 -1.20 -14.59
C SER A 332 -5.73 0.27 -15.00
N ILE A 333 -6.90 0.77 -15.42
CA ILE A 333 -7.08 2.16 -15.89
C ILE A 333 -6.54 3.20 -14.89
N PRO A 334 -6.86 3.17 -13.58
CA PRO A 334 -6.32 4.15 -12.64
C PRO A 334 -4.79 4.24 -12.63
N PHE A 335 -4.12 3.09 -12.70
CA PHE A 335 -2.66 3.04 -12.80
C PHE A 335 -2.14 3.54 -14.14
N LEU A 336 -2.68 3.01 -15.24
CA LEU A 336 -2.25 3.40 -16.59
C LEU A 336 -2.45 4.91 -16.83
N TYR A 337 -3.55 5.47 -16.35
CA TYR A 337 -3.80 6.91 -16.38
C TYR A 337 -2.80 7.69 -15.55
N SER A 338 -2.48 7.22 -14.33
CA SER A 338 -1.48 7.85 -13.45
C SER A 338 -0.10 7.90 -14.11
N VAL A 339 0.32 6.79 -14.73
CA VAL A 339 1.59 6.72 -15.49
C VAL A 339 1.56 7.64 -16.70
N TYR A 340 0.49 7.58 -17.51
CA TYR A 340 0.32 8.45 -18.67
C TYR A 340 0.43 9.93 -18.28
N LYS A 341 -0.30 10.34 -17.24
CA LYS A 341 -0.25 11.71 -16.73
C LYS A 341 1.13 12.09 -16.26
N TYR A 342 1.75 11.26 -15.43
CA TYR A 342 3.12 11.49 -14.97
C TYR A 342 4.11 11.69 -16.12
N VAL A 343 4.03 10.88 -17.19
CA VAL A 343 4.92 11.00 -18.36
C VAL A 343 4.59 12.25 -19.18
N SER A 344 3.32 12.66 -19.25
CA SER A 344 2.88 13.86 -19.96
C SER A 344 3.27 15.19 -19.30
N ILE A 345 3.50 15.20 -17.98
CA ILE A 345 3.87 16.41 -17.22
C ILE A 345 5.28 16.88 -17.63
N LYS A 346 5.39 18.12 -18.13
CA LYS A 346 6.68 18.74 -18.51
C LYS A 346 7.58 19.03 -17.32
N ILE A 347 7.02 19.65 -16.27
CA ILE A 347 7.75 20.01 -15.05
C ILE A 347 7.16 19.22 -13.88
N ARG A 348 7.90 18.20 -13.45
CA ARG A 348 7.52 17.33 -12.34
C ARG A 348 8.00 17.92 -11.02
N ASN A 349 7.13 17.91 -10.03
CA ASN A 349 7.46 18.26 -8.66
C ASN A 349 7.73 16.98 -7.83
N PRO A 350 8.34 17.09 -6.64
CA PRO A 350 8.62 15.92 -5.79
C PRO A 350 7.37 15.10 -5.40
N TYR A 351 6.18 15.70 -5.37
CA TYR A 351 4.93 15.01 -5.05
C TYR A 351 4.43 14.15 -6.23
N ASP A 352 4.71 14.55 -7.47
CA ASP A 352 4.46 13.72 -8.65
C ASP A 352 5.27 12.41 -8.55
N HIS A 353 6.54 12.51 -8.18
CA HIS A 353 7.40 11.34 -7.94
C HIS A 353 6.93 10.50 -6.75
N TYR A 354 6.54 11.16 -5.64
CA TYR A 354 6.00 10.49 -4.45
C TYR A 354 4.82 9.59 -4.79
N MET A 355 3.84 10.11 -5.53
CA MET A 355 2.62 9.37 -5.87
C MET A 355 2.91 8.19 -6.82
N LEU A 356 3.79 8.38 -7.80
CA LEU A 356 4.16 7.33 -8.74
C LEU A 356 4.99 6.21 -8.08
N ALA A 357 6.03 6.56 -7.31
CA ALA A 357 6.88 5.58 -6.65
C ALA A 357 6.08 4.73 -5.65
N GLY A 358 5.14 5.37 -4.93
CA GLY A 358 4.22 4.69 -4.03
C GLY A 358 3.31 3.67 -4.75
N ILE A 359 2.61 4.07 -5.81
CA ILE A 359 1.69 3.15 -6.52
C ILE A 359 2.43 1.98 -7.17
N VAL A 360 3.60 2.23 -7.76
CA VAL A 360 4.37 1.18 -8.42
C VAL A 360 4.84 0.14 -7.41
N SER A 361 5.37 0.56 -6.26
CA SER A 361 5.73 -0.38 -5.18
C SER A 361 4.53 -1.16 -4.68
N MET A 362 3.39 -0.49 -4.49
CA MET A 362 2.17 -1.15 -4.05
C MET A 362 1.72 -2.23 -5.03
N LEU A 363 1.79 -1.97 -6.34
CA LEU A 363 1.45 -2.94 -7.39
C LEU A 363 2.46 -4.08 -7.50
N ILE A 364 3.75 -3.83 -7.27
CA ILE A 364 4.73 -4.93 -7.18
C ILE A 364 4.39 -5.83 -5.99
N ALA A 365 4.00 -5.24 -4.86
CA ALA A 365 3.68 -6.00 -3.66
C ALA A 365 2.42 -6.88 -3.80
N THR A 366 1.50 -6.59 -4.73
CA THR A 366 0.30 -7.41 -4.96
C THR A 366 0.57 -8.73 -5.65
N PHE A 367 1.78 -8.97 -6.15
CA PHE A 367 2.24 -10.29 -6.57
C PHE A 367 2.55 -11.22 -5.39
N THR A 368 2.67 -10.68 -4.18
CA THR A 368 3.07 -11.45 -2.99
C THR A 368 1.97 -11.57 -1.94
N ASN A 369 0.98 -10.67 -1.96
CA ASN A 369 -0.07 -10.58 -0.95
C ASN A 369 -1.33 -9.90 -1.51
N PRO A 370 -2.53 -10.27 -1.02
CA PRO A 370 -3.81 -9.74 -1.50
C PRO A 370 -4.12 -8.33 -0.98
N TYR A 371 -3.16 -7.39 -1.03
CA TYR A 371 -3.35 -6.06 -0.44
C TYR A 371 -4.53 -5.32 -1.07
N LEU A 372 -4.59 -5.24 -2.41
CA LEU A 372 -5.69 -4.52 -3.08
C LEU A 372 -7.06 -5.19 -2.91
N GLU A 373 -7.11 -6.43 -2.41
CA GLU A 373 -8.36 -7.11 -2.06
C GLU A 373 -8.83 -6.82 -0.61
N SER A 374 -8.33 -5.75 0.01
CA SER A 374 -8.78 -5.26 1.30
C SER A 374 -9.13 -3.77 1.22
N PHE A 375 -10.18 -3.38 1.95
CA PHE A 375 -10.68 -2.00 1.89
C PHE A 375 -9.66 -0.98 2.39
N GLU A 376 -8.81 -1.36 3.34
CA GLU A 376 -7.79 -0.48 3.93
C GLU A 376 -6.65 -0.13 2.98
N PHE A 377 -6.33 -1.01 2.02
CA PHE A 377 -5.19 -0.82 1.11
C PHE A 377 -5.59 -0.32 -0.26
N ASN A 378 -6.88 -0.37 -0.60
CA ASN A 378 -7.40 0.11 -1.89
C ASN A 378 -7.13 1.62 -2.08
N ILE A 379 -7.02 2.39 -0.98
CA ILE A 379 -6.56 3.79 -0.99
C ILE A 379 -5.25 3.98 -1.74
N PHE A 380 -4.28 3.06 -1.62
CA PHE A 380 -2.96 3.22 -2.25
C PHE A 380 -3.00 3.11 -3.78
N TYR A 381 -4.10 2.56 -4.31
CA TYR A 381 -4.40 2.54 -5.73
C TYR A 381 -5.18 3.79 -6.19
N VAL A 382 -6.16 4.23 -5.40
CA VAL A 382 -7.04 5.35 -5.75
C VAL A 382 -6.39 6.72 -5.49
N LEU A 383 -5.59 6.87 -4.44
CA LEU A 383 -4.94 8.13 -4.05
C LEU A 383 -4.09 8.74 -5.18
N PRO A 384 -3.15 8.00 -5.81
CA PRO A 384 -2.34 8.52 -6.91
C PRO A 384 -3.18 8.86 -8.14
N PHE A 385 -4.22 8.08 -8.42
CA PHE A 385 -5.14 8.34 -9.53
C PHE A 385 -5.88 9.66 -9.36
N ILE A 386 -6.51 9.90 -8.20
CA ILE A 386 -7.19 11.17 -7.91
C ILE A 386 -6.19 12.34 -7.93
N TYR A 387 -4.98 12.14 -7.40
CA TYR A 387 -3.92 13.14 -7.47
C TYR A 387 -3.62 13.56 -8.92
N PHE A 388 -3.29 12.60 -9.81
CA PHE A 388 -2.92 12.92 -11.19
C PHE A 388 -4.07 13.46 -12.03
N VAL A 389 -5.30 13.08 -11.70
CA VAL A 389 -6.51 13.67 -12.30
C VAL A 389 -6.66 15.16 -11.94
N LYS A 390 -6.40 15.54 -10.67
CA LYS A 390 -6.52 16.94 -10.20
C LYS A 390 -5.25 17.77 -10.43
N ARG A 391 -4.11 17.12 -10.66
CA ARG A 391 -2.79 17.75 -10.89
C ARG A 391 -2.80 18.81 -12.01
N ASP A 392 -3.71 18.70 -12.96
CA ASP A 392 -3.90 19.64 -14.07
C ASP A 392 -4.56 20.97 -13.66
N LYS A 393 -5.32 21.00 -12.54
CA LYS A 393 -6.13 22.15 -12.11
C LYS A 393 -5.49 22.98 -11.00
N ASP A 394 -4.76 22.34 -10.09
CA ASP A 394 -4.27 22.97 -8.86
C ASP A 394 -2.84 23.57 -8.95
N PHE A 395 -2.19 23.47 -10.11
CA PHE A 395 -0.81 23.94 -10.34
C PHE A 395 -0.66 24.83 -11.58
N GLN A 396 -1.77 25.34 -12.13
CA GLN A 396 -1.80 26.61 -12.85
C GLN A 396 -1.96 27.73 -11.82
#